data_AF-A0A1S3SCD7-F1
#
_entry.id   AF-A0A1S3SCD7-F1
#
_cell.length_a   1.000
_cell.length_b   1.000
_cell.length_c   1.000
_cell.angle_alpha   90.00
_cell.angle_beta   90.00
_cell.angle_gamma   90.00
#
_symmetry.space_group_name_H-M   'P 1'
#
loop_
_entity.id
_entity.type
_entity.pdbx_description
1 polymer ?
#
loop_
_entity_poly.entity_id
_entity_poly.type
_entity_poly.pdbx_seq_one_letter_code
_entity_poly.pdbx_strand_id
1 'polypeptide(L)' 'MSRNRRITLIFGGFITAIAAAFYPIFFHPLTHTADYNQVQRANRAGINQADVQPVGVKVWSDPYKPK' A
#
# COMPACT_ATOMS: atom_id res chain seq x y z
N MET A 1 -17.38 -10.87 32.81
CA MET A 1 -17.73 -10.69 31.37
C MET A 1 -18.11 -12.04 30.78
N SER A 2 -19.16 -12.11 29.95
CA SER A 2 -19.48 -13.37 29.24
C SER A 2 -18.34 -13.74 28.30
N ARG A 3 -18.11 -15.04 28.10
CA ARG A 3 -17.06 -15.58 27.23
C ARG A 3 -17.13 -14.99 25.82
N ASN A 4 -18.36 -14.84 25.30
CA ASN A 4 -18.62 -14.29 23.97
C ASN A 4 -18.21 -12.82 23.89
N ARG A 5 -18.51 -12.00 24.91
CA ARG A 5 -18.12 -10.58 24.93
C ARG A 5 -16.61 -10.40 24.93
N ARG A 6 -15.86 -11.26 25.66
CA ARG A 6 -14.38 -11.24 25.64
C ARG A 6 -13.84 -11.56 24.25
N ILE A 7 -14.38 -12.59 23.59
CA ILE A 7 -13.95 -12.98 22.24
C ILE A 7 -14.21 -11.86 21.24
N THR A 8 -15.41 -11.26 21.26
CA THR A 8 -15.77 -10.14 20.38
C THR A 8 -14.83 -8.95 20.55
N LEU A 9 -14.47 -8.60 21.79
CA LEU A 9 -13.56 -7.48 22.04
C LEU A 9 -12.14 -7.77 21.55
N ILE A 10 -11.61 -8.97 21.78
CA ILE A 10 -10.27 -9.36 21.33
C ILE A 10 -10.22 -9.38 19.80
N PHE A 11 -11.17 -10.05 19.17
CA PHE A 11 -11.19 -10.16 17.72
C PHE A 11 -11.46 -8.82 17.04
N GLY A 12 -12.42 -8.04 17.54
CA GLY A 12 -12.72 -6.70 17.02
C GLY A 12 -11.53 -5.74 17.19
N GLY A 13 -10.85 -5.79 18.33
CA GLY A 13 -9.62 -5.02 18.57
C GLY A 13 -8.50 -5.41 17.61
N PHE A 14 -8.32 -6.71 17.37
CA PHE A 14 -7.32 -7.22 16.43
C PHE A 14 -7.58 -6.76 14.99
N ILE A 15 -8.81 -6.89 14.48
CA ILE A 15 -9.17 -6.43 13.13
C ILE A 15 -9.02 -4.90 13.03
N THR A 16 -9.40 -4.15 14.07
CA THR A 16 -9.19 -2.70 14.11
C THR A 16 -7.70 -2.34 14.02
N ALA A 17 -6.85 -3.05 14.78
CA ALA A 17 -5.41 -2.83 14.73
C ALA A 17 -4.82 -3.13 13.34
N ILE A 18 -5.27 -4.20 12.69
CA ILE A 18 -4.90 -4.54 11.32
C ILE A 18 -5.30 -3.41 10.35
N ALA A 19 -6.55 -2.96 10.41
CA ALA A 19 -7.04 -1.89 9.54
C ALA A 19 -6.26 -0.58 9.74
N ALA A 20 -5.97 -0.23 11.00
CA ALA A 20 -5.18 0.94 11.34
C ALA A 20 -3.75 0.84 10.78
N ALA A 21 -3.10 -0.32 10.91
CA ALA A 21 -1.77 -0.56 10.36
C ALA A 21 -1.75 -0.49 8.82
N PHE A 22 -2.81 -0.94 8.16
CA PHE A 22 -2.92 -0.92 6.70
C PHE A 22 -3.32 0.44 6.12
N TYR A 23 -3.88 1.35 6.92
CA TYR A 23 -4.28 2.68 6.44
C TYR A 23 -3.14 3.43 5.72
N PRO A 24 -1.93 3.60 6.29
CA PRO A 24 -0.84 4.29 5.60
C PRO A 24 -0.24 3.50 4.43
N ILE A 25 -0.50 2.19 4.33
CA ILE A 25 0.10 1.30 3.31
C ILE A 25 -0.76 1.28 2.04
N PHE A 26 -2.07 1.16 2.18
CA PHE A 26 -2.99 1.01 1.04
C PHE A 26 -3.81 2.27 0.79
N PHE A 27 -4.45 2.81 1.82
CA PHE A 27 -5.46 3.85 1.63
C PHE A 27 -4.83 5.21 1.40
N HIS A 28 -3.90 5.60 2.26
CA HIS A 28 -3.27 6.92 2.16
C HIS A 28 -2.56 7.16 0.81
N PRO A 29 -1.74 6.24 0.27
CA PRO A 29 -1.09 6.45 -1.02
C PRO A 29 -2.07 6.54 -2.20
N LEU A 30 -3.19 5.82 -2.12
CA LEU A 30 -4.21 5.82 -3.16
C LEU A 30 -5.16 7.01 -3.09
N THR A 31 -5.29 7.67 -1.93
CA THR A 31 -6.08 8.90 -1.78
C THR A 31 -5.26 10.17 -1.95
N HIS A 32 -3.93 10.09 -1.84
CA HIS A 32 -2.98 11.21 -1.98
C HIS A 32 -2.04 10.99 -3.17
N THR A 33 -2.57 10.57 -4.31
CA THR A 33 -1.77 10.13 -5.46
C THR A 33 -0.81 11.20 -5.98
N ALA A 34 -1.13 12.49 -5.86
CA ALA A 34 -0.27 13.58 -6.30
C ALA A 34 1.07 13.60 -5.54
N ASP A 35 1.01 13.53 -4.21
CA ASP A 35 2.20 13.58 -3.34
C ASP A 35 3.10 12.37 -3.60
N TYR A 36 2.49 11.18 -3.64
CA TYR A 36 3.24 9.95 -3.89
C TYR A 36 3.78 9.87 -5.32
N ASN A 37 3.07 10.42 -6.31
CA ASN A 37 3.60 10.56 -7.67
C ASN A 37 4.84 11.45 -7.71
N GLN A 38 4.81 12.58 -7.01
CA GLN A 38 5.95 13.48 -6.95
C GLN A 38 7.17 12.81 -6.32
N VAL A 39 6.98 12.16 -5.17
CA VAL A 39 8.04 11.39 -4.49
C VAL A 39 8.56 10.27 -5.38
N GLN A 40 7.69 9.53 -6.07
CA GLN A 40 8.11 8.48 -6.99
C GLN A 40 8.92 9.02 -8.18
N ARG A 41 8.51 10.15 -8.77
CA ARG A 41 9.24 10.79 -9.88
C ARG A 41 10.65 11.18 -9.47
N ALA A 42 10.80 11.77 -8.27
CA ALA A 42 12.10 12.13 -7.73
C ALA A 42 12.97 10.88 -7.47
N ASN A 43 12.42 9.86 -6.80
CA ASN A 43 13.16 8.64 -6.45
C ASN A 43 13.50 7.75 -7.66
N ARG A 44 12.76 7.88 -8.76
CA ARG A 44 12.97 7.12 -10.01
C ARG A 44 13.62 7.96 -11.12
N ALA A 45 14.11 9.16 -10.80
CA ALA A 45 14.78 10.00 -11.78
C ALA A 45 16.00 9.27 -12.36
N GLY A 46 16.08 9.19 -13.69
CA GLY A 46 17.18 8.52 -14.40
C GLY A 46 17.14 6.99 -14.39
N ILE A 47 16.11 6.36 -13.81
CA ILE A 47 15.96 4.91 -13.82
C ILE A 47 15.09 4.48 -15.01
N ASN A 48 15.68 3.78 -15.97
CA ASN A 48 14.90 3.02 -16.95
C ASN A 48 14.46 1.70 -16.31
N GLN A 49 13.17 1.58 -16.01
CA GLN A 49 12.61 0.42 -15.31
C GLN A 49 12.81 -0.90 -16.06
N ALA A 50 12.92 -0.88 -17.38
CA ALA A 50 13.19 -2.08 -18.17
C ALA A 50 14.59 -2.65 -17.92
N ASP A 51 15.55 -1.79 -17.57
CA ASP A 51 16.96 -2.19 -17.40
C ASP A 51 17.24 -2.73 -15.99
N VAL A 52 16.43 -2.34 -14.99
CA VAL A 52 16.54 -2.82 -13.60
C VAL A 52 15.80 -4.14 -13.38
N GLN A 53 14.78 -4.40 -14.20
CA GLN A 53 13.92 -5.56 -13.98
C GLN A 53 14.57 -6.87 -14.42
N PRO A 54 14.28 -7.98 -13.73
CA PRO A 54 14.77 -9.30 -14.13
C PRO A 54 14.33 -9.64 -15.56
N VAL A 55 15.18 -10.37 -16.29
CA VAL A 55 14.85 -10.82 -17.64
C VAL A 55 13.68 -11.81 -17.58
N GLY A 56 12.73 -11.68 -18.51
CA GLY A 56 11.60 -12.60 -18.65
C GLY A 56 10.37 -12.26 -17.79
N VAL A 57 10.39 -11.14 -17.04
CA VAL A 57 9.20 -10.63 -16.35
C VAL A 57 8.65 -9.36 -17.01
N LYS A 58 7.34 -9.13 -16.86
CA LYS A 58 6.68 -7.92 -17.36
C LYS A 58 7.17 -6.69 -16.58
N VAL A 59 7.49 -5.62 -17.31
CA VAL A 59 7.83 -4.31 -16.75
C VAL A 59 6.73 -3.87 -15.77
N TRP A 60 7.11 -3.58 -14.51
CA TRP A 60 6.20 -3.09 -13.47
C TRP A 60 5.35 -1.90 -13.93
N SER A 61 4.04 -2.01 -13.72
CA SER A 61 3.10 -0.94 -14.00
C SER A 61 3.20 0.17 -12.95
N ASP A 62 3.11 1.42 -13.38
CA ASP A 62 2.94 2.55 -12.49
C ASP A 62 1.56 2.45 -11.79
N PRO A 63 1.51 2.33 -10.44
CA PRO A 63 0.27 2.18 -9.70
C PRO A 63 -0.65 3.42 -9.76
N TYR A 64 -0.15 4.57 -10.23
CA TYR A 64 -0.91 5.82 -10.31
C TYR A 64 -1.23 6.27 -11.73
N LYS A 65 -0.90 5.45 -12.74
CA LYS A 65 -1.23 5.74 -14.12
C LYS A 65 -2.76 5.76 -14.30
N PRO A 66 -3.33 6.80 -14.95
CA PRO A 66 -4.73 6.78 -15.35
C PRO A 66 -5.05 5.52 -16.19
N LYS A 67 -6.24 4.95 -15.98
CA LYS A 67 -6.70 3.78 -16.73
C LYS A 67 -7.02 4.12 -18.18
#